data_AF-B0VVC5-F1
#
_entry.id   AF-B0VVC5-F1
#
_cell.length_a   1.000
_cell.length_b   1.000
_cell.length_c   1.000
_cell.angle_alpha   90.00
_cell.angle_beta   90.00
_cell.angle_gamma   90.00
#
_symmetry.space_group_name_H-M   'P 1'
#
loop_
_entity.id
_entity.type
_entity.pdbx_description
1 polymer ?
#
loop_
_entity_poly.entity_id
_entity_poly.type
_entity_poly.pdbx_seq_one_letter_code
_entity_poly.pdbx_strand_id
1 'polypeptide(L)'
;MFFRIFTIFLLILSTNIEAKEKLITGEKIASSYKLLQSMTIPAIYENGMVLTKYANLYKMDNQCVIVSKLDNESNFGGYEDIIYFKNGIMLRSSKQSFFSIFLDDEAKIKSKEIKYGDFLNGKEVQKGLKEDFIQYRKKFNKYTLSKCS
;
A
#
# COMPACT_ATOMS: atom_id res chain seq x y z
N MET A 1 -10.74 -60.11 23.68
CA MET A 1 -11.54 -59.60 22.55
C MET A 1 -12.70 -58.82 23.13
N PHE A 2 -13.01 -57.64 22.57
CA PHE A 2 -13.88 -56.57 23.11
C PHE A 2 -13.23 -55.61 24.11
N PHE A 3 -12.90 -54.40 23.65
CA PHE A 3 -13.54 -53.17 24.15
C PHE A 3 -13.33 -52.01 23.16
N ARG A 4 -14.43 -51.64 22.49
CA ARG A 4 -14.86 -50.29 22.11
C ARG A 4 -13.94 -49.43 21.21
N ILE A 5 -14.28 -49.50 19.94
CA ILE A 5 -14.39 -48.37 19.01
C ILE A 5 -15.16 -47.22 19.68
N PHE A 6 -14.50 -46.09 19.94
CA PHE A 6 -15.04 -44.72 20.11
C PHE A 6 -13.81 -43.87 20.47
N THR A 7 -13.27 -42.99 19.64
CA THR A 7 -13.72 -41.59 19.45
C THR A 7 -12.88 -41.07 18.27
N ILE A 8 -13.39 -41.04 17.06
CA ILE A 8 -13.93 -39.83 16.41
C ILE A 8 -13.04 -38.60 16.67
N PHE A 9 -12.19 -38.30 15.67
CA PHE A 9 -12.22 -36.99 15.02
C PHE A 9 -12.09 -35.76 15.95
N LEU A 10 -10.90 -35.54 16.53
CA LEU A 10 -10.45 -34.16 16.72
C LEU A 10 -9.80 -33.70 15.41
N LEU A 11 -10.67 -33.36 14.45
CA LEU A 11 -10.35 -32.33 13.46
C LEU A 11 -9.85 -31.13 14.26
N ILE A 12 -8.56 -30.86 14.17
CA ILE A 12 -7.98 -29.57 14.50
C ILE A 12 -8.65 -28.60 13.53
N LEU A 13 -9.76 -28.02 13.97
CA LEU A 13 -10.31 -26.80 13.42
C LEU A 13 -9.27 -25.71 13.72
N SER A 14 -8.19 -25.69 12.95
CA SER A 14 -7.46 -24.47 12.67
C SER A 14 -8.44 -23.60 11.89
N THR A 15 -9.32 -22.91 12.62
CA THR A 15 -9.98 -21.75 12.08
C THR A 15 -8.85 -20.79 11.75
N ASN A 16 -8.43 -20.78 10.48
CA ASN A 16 -7.71 -19.67 9.93
C ASN A 16 -8.69 -18.51 9.96
N ILE A 17 -8.84 -17.90 11.13
CA ILE A 17 -9.35 -16.55 11.24
C ILE A 17 -8.25 -15.73 10.56
N GLU A 18 -8.33 -15.61 9.23
CA GLU A 18 -7.72 -14.50 8.52
C GLU A 18 -8.38 -13.26 9.10
N ALA A 19 -7.82 -12.77 10.21
CA ALA A 19 -8.07 -11.42 10.66
C ALA A 19 -7.71 -10.56 9.45
N LYS A 20 -8.73 -10.01 8.79
CA LYS A 20 -8.58 -9.04 7.71
C LYS A 20 -7.92 -7.82 8.34
N GLU A 21 -6.60 -7.86 8.42
CA GLU A 21 -5.79 -6.84 9.06
C GLU A 21 -6.17 -5.52 8.37
N LYS A 22 -6.78 -4.61 9.14
CA LYS A 22 -7.28 -3.36 8.59
C LYS A 22 -6.07 -2.57 8.10
N LEU A 23 -5.82 -2.61 6.79
CA LEU A 23 -4.75 -1.85 6.16
C LEU A 23 -4.94 -0.38 6.52
N ILE A 24 -3.94 0.18 7.21
CA ILE A 24 -3.93 1.60 7.56
C ILE A 24 -3.72 2.43 6.31
N THR A 25 -4.45 3.53 6.18
CA THR A 25 -4.36 4.49 5.08
C THR A 25 -3.03 5.27 5.12
N GLY A 26 -2.62 5.81 3.98
CA GLY A 26 -1.47 6.70 3.86
C GLY A 26 -1.54 7.93 4.77
N GLU A 27 -2.73 8.52 4.97
CA GLU A 27 -2.93 9.65 5.89
C GLU A 27 -2.60 9.28 7.35
N LYS A 28 -3.04 8.09 7.78
CA LYS A 28 -2.73 7.57 9.12
C LYS A 28 -1.25 7.26 9.28
N ILE A 29 -0.59 6.74 8.25
CA ILE A 29 0.86 6.50 8.26
C ILE A 29 1.61 7.83 8.37
N ALA A 30 1.26 8.81 7.54
CA ALA A 30 1.93 10.10 7.49
C ALA A 30 1.85 10.87 8.82
N SER A 31 0.73 10.74 9.55
CA SER A 31 0.54 11.36 10.87
C SER A 31 1.19 10.60 12.02
N SER A 32 1.52 9.31 11.85
CA SER A 32 1.99 8.45 12.95
C SER A 32 3.49 8.14 12.89
N TYR A 33 4.14 8.29 11.73
CA TYR A 33 5.50 7.82 11.51
C TYR A 33 6.43 8.89 10.94
N LYS A 34 7.73 8.76 11.25
CA LYS A 34 8.77 9.67 10.76
C LYS A 34 9.02 9.45 9.27
N LEU A 35 8.88 10.52 8.49
CA LEU A 35 9.30 10.57 7.09
C LEU A 35 10.83 10.40 6.99
N LEU A 36 11.27 9.50 6.12
CA LEU A 36 12.68 9.26 5.80
C LEU A 36 13.09 9.91 4.47
N GLN A 37 12.22 9.80 3.46
CA GLN A 37 12.51 10.28 2.11
C GLN A 37 11.22 10.46 1.31
N SER A 38 11.17 11.52 0.50
CA SER A 38 10.18 11.69 -0.57
C SER A 38 10.84 11.44 -1.92
N MET A 39 10.11 10.83 -2.85
CA MET A 39 10.60 10.51 -4.19
C MET A 39 9.45 10.42 -5.19
N THR A 40 9.79 10.34 -6.48
CA THR A 40 8.81 10.13 -7.56
C THR A 40 9.24 8.98 -8.48
N ILE A 41 8.28 8.28 -9.06
CA ILE A 41 8.50 7.34 -10.17
C ILE A 41 7.52 7.62 -11.30
N PRO A 42 7.87 7.34 -12.57
CA PRO A 42 6.94 7.47 -13.68
C PRO A 42 5.90 6.35 -13.64
N ALA A 43 4.63 6.68 -13.93
CA ALA A 43 3.57 5.72 -14.23
C ALA A 43 3.25 5.84 -15.73
N ILE A 44 3.59 4.80 -16.50
CA ILE A 44 3.46 4.78 -17.96
C ILE A 44 2.19 4.00 -18.33
N TYR A 45 1.30 4.66 -19.06
CA TYR A 45 0.06 4.07 -19.55
C TYR A 45 0.26 3.49 -20.96
N GLU A 46 -0.61 2.55 -21.36
CA GLU A 46 -0.54 1.88 -22.67
C GLU A 46 -0.62 2.87 -23.85
N ASN A 47 -1.32 3.99 -23.67
CA ASN A 47 -1.42 5.08 -24.65
C ASN A 47 -0.16 5.98 -24.73
N GLY A 48 0.91 5.64 -24.01
CA GLY A 48 2.15 6.41 -23.95
C GLY A 48 2.12 7.61 -22.99
N MET A 49 0.99 7.87 -22.32
CA MET A 49 0.92 8.92 -21.31
C MET A 49 1.81 8.55 -20.11
N VAL A 50 2.54 9.54 -19.61
CA VAL A 50 3.39 9.40 -18.42
C VAL A 50 2.88 10.33 -17.33
N LEU A 51 2.36 9.74 -16.25
CA LEU A 51 1.98 10.47 -15.04
C LEU A 51 3.08 10.34 -13.99
N THR A 52 3.13 11.32 -13.08
CA THR A 52 4.09 11.29 -11.97
C THR A 52 3.45 10.69 -10.74
N LYS A 53 4.04 9.61 -10.22
CA LYS A 53 3.63 9.00 -8.97
C LYS A 53 4.52 9.51 -7.84
N TYR A 54 3.90 10.13 -6.83
CA TYR A 54 4.60 10.69 -5.68
C TYR A 54 4.62 9.70 -4.54
N ALA A 55 5.79 9.48 -3.94
CA ALA A 55 5.99 8.49 -2.90
C ALA A 55 6.71 9.08 -1.69
N ASN A 56 6.23 8.74 -0.51
CA ASN A 56 6.83 9.05 0.77
C ASN A 56 7.19 7.75 1.48
N LEU A 57 8.40 7.69 2.00
CA LEU A 57 8.93 6.53 2.71
C LEU A 57 9.04 6.86 4.19
N TYR A 58 8.47 5.99 5.03
CA TYR A 58 8.43 6.15 6.48
C TYR A 58 9.09 4.98 7.20
N LYS A 59 9.63 5.26 8.39
CA LYS A 59 10.09 4.22 9.32
C LYS A 59 8.94 3.81 10.25
N MET A 60 8.62 2.52 10.28
CA MET A 60 7.61 1.95 11.17
C MET A 60 8.24 0.82 11.97
N ASP A 61 8.55 1.07 13.25
CA ASP A 61 9.18 0.12 14.19
C ASP A 61 10.23 -0.79 13.52
N ASN A 62 9.87 -2.04 13.27
CA ASN A 62 10.74 -3.10 12.75
C ASN A 62 10.74 -3.25 11.22
N GLN A 63 10.10 -2.34 10.50
CA GLN A 63 9.97 -2.35 9.04
C GLN A 63 9.99 -0.92 8.47
N CYS A 64 9.81 -0.79 7.16
CA CYS A 64 9.60 0.48 6.48
C CYS A 64 8.38 0.37 5.57
N VAL A 65 7.76 1.52 5.30
CA VAL A 65 6.57 1.60 4.46
C VAL A 65 6.74 2.71 3.43
N ILE A 66 6.41 2.40 2.18
CA ILE A 66 6.26 3.38 1.10
C ILE A 66 4.77 3.62 0.95
N VAL A 67 4.38 4.89 1.03
CA VAL A 67 3.03 5.35 0.69
C VAL A 67 3.18 6.18 -0.57
N SER A 68 2.49 5.81 -1.64
CA SER A 68 2.54 6.58 -2.88
C SER A 68 1.16 6.89 -3.43
N LYS A 69 1.02 8.07 -4.03
CA LYS A 69 -0.21 8.52 -4.66
C LYS A 69 0.05 8.80 -6.14
N LEU A 70 -0.90 8.36 -6.97
CA LEU A 70 -0.98 8.67 -8.38
C LEU A 70 -2.35 9.31 -8.62
N ASP A 71 -2.38 10.61 -8.82
CA ASP A 71 -3.59 11.31 -9.26
C ASP A 71 -3.90 10.96 -10.71
N ASN A 72 -5.18 10.85 -11.04
CA ASN A 72 -5.65 10.70 -12.41
C ASN A 72 -5.50 12.01 -13.20
N GLU A 73 -5.72 11.95 -14.52
CA GLU A 73 -5.60 13.12 -15.42
C GLU A 73 -6.49 14.30 -15.01
N SER A 74 -7.72 14.03 -14.54
CA SER A 74 -8.64 15.06 -14.07
C SER A 74 -8.29 15.59 -12.68
N ASN A 75 -7.32 14.97 -12.00
CA ASN A 75 -6.96 15.25 -10.62
C ASN A 75 -8.16 15.13 -9.65
N PHE A 76 -9.22 14.40 -10.01
CA PHE A 76 -10.42 14.22 -9.16
C PHE A 76 -10.32 13.00 -8.25
N GLY A 77 -9.32 12.17 -8.47
CA GLY A 77 -9.06 10.99 -7.67
C GLY A 77 -7.79 10.31 -8.15
N GLY A 78 -7.61 9.07 -7.75
CA GLY A 78 -6.40 8.36 -8.10
C GLY A 78 -6.27 7.05 -7.33
N TYR A 79 -5.03 6.63 -7.20
CA TYR A 79 -4.67 5.41 -6.48
C TYR A 79 -3.62 5.70 -5.42
N GLU A 80 -3.85 5.14 -4.24
CA GLU A 80 -2.84 5.06 -3.18
C GLU A 80 -2.29 3.65 -3.12
N ASP A 81 -0.97 3.54 -3.17
CA ASP A 81 -0.25 2.30 -2.96
C ASP A 81 0.49 2.35 -1.64
N ILE A 82 0.38 1.28 -0.85
CA ILE A 82 1.10 1.11 0.40
C ILE A 82 1.91 -0.16 0.29
N ILE A 83 3.22 -0.05 0.43
CA ILE A 83 4.17 -1.16 0.31
C ILE A 83 4.99 -1.26 1.58
N TYR A 84 4.79 -2.34 2.32
CA TYR A 84 5.56 -2.66 3.52
C TYR A 84 6.74 -3.54 3.15
N PHE A 85 7.92 -3.23 3.70
CA PHE A 85 9.14 -3.97 3.40
C PHE A 85 10.11 -3.96 4.58
N LYS A 86 10.97 -4.96 4.63
CA LYS A 86 12.06 -5.07 5.61
C LYS A 86 13.30 -5.64 4.93
N ASN A 87 14.45 -5.04 5.20
CA ASN A 87 15.75 -5.46 4.66
C ASN A 87 15.73 -5.59 3.13
N GLY A 88 15.08 -4.64 2.46
CA GLY A 88 14.89 -4.64 1.00
C GLY A 88 13.91 -5.67 0.44
N ILE A 89 13.22 -6.45 1.28
CA ILE A 89 12.24 -7.47 0.87
C ILE A 89 10.83 -6.95 1.11
N MET A 90 9.98 -6.97 0.09
CA MET A 90 8.56 -6.64 0.21
C MET A 90 7.85 -7.69 1.06
N LEU A 91 7.11 -7.25 2.08
CA LEU A 91 6.35 -8.11 2.99
C LEU A 91 4.90 -8.23 2.55
N ARG A 92 4.27 -7.08 2.28
CA ARG A 92 2.87 -6.98 1.84
C ARG A 92 2.65 -5.64 1.16
N SER A 93 1.62 -5.57 0.33
CA SER A 93 1.27 -4.36 -0.38
C SER A 93 -0.23 -4.26 -0.64
N SER A 94 -0.70 -3.04 -0.83
CA SER A 94 -2.08 -2.76 -1.20
C SER A 94 -2.15 -1.60 -2.16
N LYS A 95 -3.16 -1.63 -3.03
CA LYS A 95 -3.58 -0.49 -3.84
C LYS A 95 -5.04 -0.20 -3.52
N GLN A 96 -5.38 1.06 -3.32
CA GLN A 96 -6.74 1.50 -3.03
C GLN A 96 -7.07 2.72 -3.88
N SER A 97 -8.28 2.78 -4.45
CA SER A 97 -8.74 3.99 -5.12
C SER A 97 -9.06 5.07 -4.08
N PHE A 98 -8.91 6.34 -4.48
CA PHE A 98 -9.40 7.46 -3.70
C PHE A 98 -10.03 8.52 -4.58
N PHE A 99 -10.86 9.36 -3.97
CA PHE A 99 -11.52 10.49 -4.60
C PHE A 99 -11.21 11.75 -3.81
N SER A 100 -10.93 12.84 -4.54
CA SER A 100 -10.80 14.17 -3.95
C SER A 100 -12.15 14.62 -3.39
N ILE A 101 -12.11 15.31 -2.25
CA ILE A 101 -13.28 16.00 -1.71
C ILE A 101 -13.12 17.48 -2.05
N PHE A 102 -14.13 18.06 -2.69
CA PHE A 102 -14.15 19.48 -3.03
C PHE A 102 -14.96 20.26 -2.00
N LEU A 103 -14.46 21.43 -1.60
CA LEU A 103 -15.06 22.29 -0.58
C LEU A 103 -15.96 23.38 -1.17
N ASP A 104 -15.97 23.50 -2.50
CA ASP A 104 -16.73 24.46 -3.29
C ASP A 104 -17.48 23.77 -4.43
N ASP A 105 -18.60 24.35 -4.85
CA ASP A 105 -19.45 23.81 -5.91
C ASP A 105 -18.77 23.80 -7.29
N GLU A 106 -17.74 24.64 -7.47
CA GLU A 106 -16.96 24.76 -8.70
C GLU A 106 -15.79 23.77 -8.80
N ALA A 107 -15.58 22.93 -7.76
CA ALA A 107 -14.50 21.95 -7.66
C ALA A 107 -13.09 22.53 -7.83
N LYS A 108 -12.85 23.76 -7.34
CA LYS A 108 -11.53 24.42 -7.39
C LYS A 108 -10.74 24.25 -6.09
N ILE A 109 -11.42 24.10 -4.96
CA ILE A 109 -10.81 24.02 -3.63
C ILE A 109 -10.91 22.59 -3.12
N LYS A 110 -9.76 21.93 -2.97
CA LYS A 110 -9.68 20.56 -2.44
C LYS A 110 -9.51 20.54 -0.93
N SER A 111 -10.22 19.61 -0.29
CA SER A 111 -9.91 19.18 1.06
C SER A 111 -8.52 18.54 1.11
N LYS A 112 -7.89 18.61 2.29
CA LYS A 112 -6.69 17.81 2.59
C LYS A 112 -7.02 16.33 2.78
N GLU A 113 -8.26 16.04 3.14
CA GLU A 113 -8.78 14.68 3.30
C GLU A 113 -9.26 14.12 1.96
N ILE A 114 -9.11 12.81 1.79
CA ILE A 114 -9.61 12.07 0.63
C ILE A 114 -10.66 11.03 1.03
N LYS A 115 -11.56 10.72 0.11
CA LYS A 115 -12.51 9.61 0.27
C LYS A 115 -11.92 8.34 -0.33
N TYR A 116 -11.60 7.37 0.52
CA TYR A 116 -11.10 6.08 0.07
C TYR A 116 -12.22 5.20 -0.50
N GLY A 117 -11.93 4.54 -1.62
CA GLY A 117 -12.78 3.58 -2.31
C GLY A 117 -12.30 2.15 -2.13
N ASP A 118 -12.47 1.35 -3.18
CA ASP A 118 -12.21 -0.08 -3.15
C ASP A 118 -10.72 -0.42 -3.16
N PHE A 119 -10.38 -1.52 -2.49
CA PHE A 119 -9.08 -2.17 -2.60
C PHE A 119 -8.99 -2.92 -3.93
N LEU A 120 -7.86 -2.75 -4.62
CA LEU A 120 -7.53 -3.46 -5.85
C LEU A 120 -6.53 -4.58 -5.54
N ASN A 121 -6.93 -5.83 -5.75
CA ASN A 121 -6.15 -7.01 -5.34
C ASN A 121 -5.89 -8.03 -6.49
N GLY A 122 -6.09 -7.63 -7.74
CA GLY A 122 -5.81 -8.49 -8.90
C GLY A 122 -4.33 -8.87 -9.05
N LYS A 123 -4.04 -9.99 -9.73
CA LYS A 123 -2.67 -10.45 -10.00
C LYS A 123 -1.81 -9.38 -10.68
N GLU A 124 -2.36 -8.70 -11.68
CA GLU A 124 -1.68 -7.59 -12.37
C GLU A 124 -1.40 -6.41 -11.45
N VAL A 125 -2.30 -6.11 -10.51
CA VAL A 125 -2.08 -5.07 -9.50
C VAL A 125 -0.88 -5.41 -8.63
N GLN A 126 -0.81 -6.66 -8.16
CA GLN A 126 0.30 -7.14 -7.33
C GLN A 126 1.62 -7.19 -8.10
N LYS A 127 1.59 -7.52 -9.39
CA LYS A 127 2.75 -7.45 -10.28
C LYS A 127 3.26 -6.01 -10.41
N GLY A 128 2.37 -5.06 -10.72
CA GLY A 128 2.73 -3.65 -10.81
C GLY A 128 3.30 -3.08 -9.50
N LEU A 129 2.75 -3.46 -8.34
CA LEU A 129 3.29 -3.05 -7.04
C LEU A 129 4.72 -3.56 -6.80
N LYS A 130 5.05 -4.76 -7.28
CA LYS A 130 6.43 -5.31 -7.20
C LYS A 130 7.38 -4.55 -8.12
N GLU A 131 6.94 -4.21 -9.33
CA GLU A 131 7.72 -3.41 -10.28
C GLU A 131 8.00 -2.01 -9.73
N ASP A 132 6.97 -1.35 -9.17
CA ASP A 132 7.09 -0.06 -8.50
C ASP A 132 8.09 -0.12 -7.34
N PHE A 133 8.03 -1.16 -6.50
CA PHE A 133 8.98 -1.34 -5.41
C PHE A 133 10.43 -1.43 -5.89
N ILE A 134 10.68 -2.12 -7.01
CA ILE A 134 12.01 -2.17 -7.63
C ILE A 134 12.45 -0.75 -8.06
N GLN A 135 11.56 0.05 -8.64
CA GLN A 135 11.87 1.43 -9.04
C GLN A 135 12.15 2.33 -7.83
N TYR A 136 11.37 2.21 -6.75
CA TYR A 136 11.61 2.96 -5.52
C TYR A 136 12.97 2.63 -4.91
N ARG A 137 13.33 1.33 -4.83
CA ARG A 137 14.61 0.90 -4.27
C ARG A 137 15.81 1.51 -4.99
N LYS A 138 15.73 1.70 -6.32
CA LYS A 138 16.80 2.36 -7.10
C LYS A 138 17.02 3.83 -6.68
N LYS A 139 16.03 4.46 -6.03
CA LYS A 139 16.06 5.86 -5.63
C LYS A 139 16.37 6.08 -4.13
N PHE A 140 16.60 5.02 -3.35
CA PHE A 140 16.88 5.17 -1.93
C PHE A 140 18.22 5.88 -1.69
N ASN A 141 18.20 6.93 -0.86
CA ASN A 141 19.43 7.58 -0.43
C ASN A 141 20.14 6.77 0.68
N LYS A 142 21.39 7.14 1.00
CA LYS A 142 22.20 6.45 2.02
C LYS A 142 21.50 6.39 3.39
N TYR A 143 20.81 7.45 3.78
CA TYR A 143 20.09 7.50 5.05
C TYR A 143 18.91 6.53 5.08
N THR A 144 18.08 6.49 4.03
CA THR A 144 17.00 5.52 3.85
C THR A 144 17.51 4.09 3.90
N LEU A 145 18.58 3.79 3.16
CA LEU A 145 19.20 2.47 3.18
C LEU A 145 19.62 2.08 4.60
N SER A 146 20.27 2.98 5.35
CA SER A 146 20.68 2.70 6.74
C SER A 146 19.54 2.41 7.72
N LYS A 147 18.31 2.87 7.43
CA LYS A 147 17.15 2.71 8.32
C LYS A 147 16.22 1.56 7.93
N CYS A 148 16.32 1.09 6.68
CA CYS A 148 15.39 0.13 6.09
C CYS A 148 16.06 -1.12 5.49
N SER A 149 17.40 -1.22 5.61
CA SER A 149 18.19 -2.39 5.20
C SER A 149 18.48 -3.29 6.39
#